data_AF-A0A8T5Y127-F1
#
_entry.id   AF-A0A8T5Y127-F1
#
_cell.length_a   1.000
_cell.length_b   1.000
_cell.length_c   1.000
_cell.angle_alpha   90.00
_cell.angle_beta   90.00
_cell.angle_gamma   90.00
#
_symmetry.space_group_name_H-M   'P 1'
#
loop_
_entity.id
_entity.type
_entity.pdbx_description
1 polymer ?
#
loop_
_entity_poly.entity_id
_entity_poly.type
_entity_poly.pdbx_seq_one_letter_code
_entity_poly.pdbx_strand_id
1 'polypeptide(L)'
;MATNYKIECDECGRTFRPKLRTGGLDLDGRQYLCYYLGCPKCGAEFFSYAEPVEVAQKRQKLNKIQELMRKTKAKKHEFAFYKLQKEIKRDVQDATKAVKAMLESETPQHPQQPGK
;
A
#
# COMPACT_ATOMS: atom_id res chain seq x y z
N MET A 1 -7.28 -8.00 -5.88
CA MET A 1 -8.68 -7.89 -5.38
C MET A 1 -9.49 -8.96 -6.09
N ALA A 2 -9.86 -10.05 -5.41
CA ALA A 2 -10.77 -11.03 -5.98
C ALA A 2 -12.18 -10.44 -5.91
N THR A 3 -12.73 -10.04 -7.05
CA THR A 3 -14.09 -9.48 -7.13
C THR A 3 -15.10 -10.60 -6.86
N ASN A 4 -15.93 -10.44 -5.82
CA ASN A 4 -16.94 -11.42 -5.38
C ASN A 4 -18.22 -11.37 -6.24
N TYR A 5 -18.10 -11.05 -7.52
CA TYR A 5 -19.24 -10.98 -8.43
C TYR A 5 -19.55 -12.36 -9.01
N LYS A 6 -20.83 -12.68 -9.08
CA LYS A 6 -21.36 -13.89 -9.71
C LYS A 6 -22.16 -13.44 -10.94
N ILE A 7 -22.00 -14.14 -12.06
CA ILE A 7 -22.75 -13.88 -13.30
C ILE A 7 -23.62 -15.07 -13.64
N GLU A 8 -24.77 -14.83 -14.23
CA GLU A 8 -25.63 -15.86 -14.80
C GLU A 8 -25.24 -16.12 -16.25
N CYS A 9 -25.25 -17.39 -16.66
CA CYS A 9 -25.01 -17.78 -18.04
C CYS A 9 -26.32 -17.73 -18.83
N ASP A 10 -26.39 -16.88 -19.85
CA ASP A 10 -27.61 -16.75 -20.68
C ASP A 10 -28.01 -18.04 -21.40
N GLU A 11 -27.04 -18.93 -21.69
CA GLU A 11 -27.33 -20.19 -22.38
C GLU A 11 -27.86 -21.31 -21.46
N CYS A 12 -27.37 -21.40 -20.22
CA CYS A 12 -27.69 -22.52 -19.34
C CYS A 12 -28.32 -22.12 -18.00
N GLY A 13 -28.61 -20.83 -17.82
CA GLY A 13 -29.23 -20.23 -16.63
C GLY A 13 -28.41 -20.38 -15.34
N ARG A 14 -27.17 -20.85 -15.43
CA ARG A 14 -26.37 -21.17 -14.24
C ARG A 14 -25.61 -19.93 -13.79
N THR A 15 -25.73 -19.63 -12.50
CA THR A 15 -24.87 -18.65 -11.85
C THR A 15 -23.48 -19.23 -11.56
N PHE A 16 -22.42 -18.54 -11.97
CA PHE A 16 -21.04 -18.94 -11.72
C PHE A 16 -20.15 -17.74 -11.37
N ARG A 17 -18.98 -18.03 -10.78
CA ARG A 17 -17.94 -17.01 -10.63
C ARG A 17 -17.16 -16.93 -11.94
N PRO A 18 -17.20 -15.80 -12.64
CA PRO A 18 -16.50 -15.67 -13.91
C PRO A 18 -14.99 -15.79 -13.70
N LYS A 19 -14.36 -16.59 -14.56
CA LYS A 19 -12.90 -16.59 -14.71
C LYS A 19 -12.58 -15.80 -15.97
N LEU A 20 -11.86 -14.70 -15.80
CA LEU A 20 -11.38 -13.89 -16.90
C LEU A 20 -10.34 -14.70 -17.68
N ARG A 21 -10.59 -14.90 -18.97
CA ARG A 21 -9.63 -15.45 -19.93
C ARG A 21 -9.16 -14.33 -20.84
N THR A 22 -7.90 -14.42 -21.27
CA THR A 22 -7.29 -13.44 -22.18
C THR A 22 -6.92 -14.12 -23.49
N GLY A 23 -7.26 -13.49 -24.61
CA GLY A 23 -6.89 -13.92 -25.95
C GLY A 23 -6.35 -12.75 -26.78
N GLY A 24 -5.57 -13.05 -27.81
CA GLY A 24 -5.12 -12.05 -28.78
C GLY A 24 -6.03 -12.04 -30.00
N LEU A 25 -6.33 -10.86 -30.52
CA LEU A 25 -7.10 -10.67 -31.75
C LEU A 25 -6.39 -9.64 -32.62
N ASP A 26 -6.23 -9.94 -33.91
CA ASP A 26 -5.76 -8.96 -34.90
C ASP A 26 -6.98 -8.40 -35.65
N LEU A 27 -7.13 -7.08 -35.62
CA LEU A 27 -8.16 -6.35 -36.35
C LEU A 27 -7.48 -5.24 -37.14
N ASP A 28 -7.58 -5.28 -38.46
CA ASP A 28 -7.02 -4.28 -39.39
C ASP A 28 -5.52 -3.99 -39.15
N GLY A 29 -4.74 -5.04 -38.86
CA GLY A 29 -3.30 -4.93 -38.59
C GLY A 29 -2.95 -4.34 -37.23
N ARG A 30 -3.94 -4.21 -36.33
CA ARG A 30 -3.76 -3.79 -34.95
C ARG A 30 -4.07 -4.95 -34.02
N GLN A 31 -3.17 -5.16 -33.05
CA GLN A 31 -3.34 -6.20 -32.05
C GLN A 31 -4.17 -5.71 -30.87
N TYR A 32 -5.17 -6.51 -30.52
CA TYR A 32 -6.04 -6.32 -29.37
C TYR A 32 -5.88 -7.48 -28.39
N LEU A 33 -5.91 -7.14 -27.10
CA LEU A 33 -6.05 -8.08 -26.01
C LEU A 33 -7.54 -8.15 -25.66
N CYS A 34 -8.15 -9.30 -25.91
CA CYS A 34 -9.56 -9.56 -25.65
C CYS A 34 -9.73 -10.31 -24.33
N TYR A 35 -10.77 -9.93 -23.60
CA TYR A 35 -11.11 -10.53 -22.32
C TYR A 35 -12.46 -11.22 -22.41
N TYR A 36 -12.46 -12.52 -22.10
CA TYR A 36 -13.63 -13.39 -22.18
C TYR A 36 -14.00 -13.94 -20.81
N LEU A 37 -15.29 -14.22 -20.62
CA LEU A 37 -15.82 -14.93 -19.47
C LEU A 37 -16.38 -16.26 -19.98
N GLY A 38 -15.84 -17.38 -19.50
CA GLY A 38 -16.31 -18.70 -19.89
C GLY A 38 -17.26 -19.31 -18.86
N CYS A 39 -18.43 -19.78 -19.29
CA CYS A 39 -19.31 -20.58 -18.45
C CYS A 39 -18.71 -21.97 -18.21
N PRO A 40 -18.49 -22.39 -16.96
CA PRO A 40 -17.86 -23.68 -16.67
C PRO A 40 -18.76 -24.89 -16.94
N LYS A 41 -20.07 -24.68 -17.17
CA LYS A 41 -21.03 -25.76 -17.41
C LYS A 41 -21.22 -26.05 -18.90
N CYS A 42 -21.61 -25.05 -19.69
CA CYS A 42 -21.88 -25.22 -21.13
C CYS A 42 -20.71 -24.80 -22.02
N GLY A 43 -19.69 -24.13 -21.48
CA GLY A 43 -18.54 -23.66 -22.27
C GLY A 43 -18.78 -22.36 -23.04
N ALA A 44 -19.98 -21.77 -22.96
CA ALA A 44 -20.29 -20.48 -23.59
C ALA A 44 -19.27 -19.40 -23.20
N GLU A 45 -18.72 -18.70 -24.19
CA GLU A 45 -17.77 -17.61 -23.99
C GLU A 45 -18.45 -16.27 -24.25
N PHE A 46 -18.46 -15.43 -23.23
CA PHE A 46 -19.02 -14.09 -23.27
C PHE A 46 -17.88 -13.08 -23.45
N PHE A 47 -17.98 -12.23 -24.47
CA PHE A 47 -17.05 -11.15 -24.67
C PHE A 47 -17.25 -10.07 -23.60
N SER A 48 -16.21 -9.74 -22.85
CA SER A 48 -16.29 -8.69 -21.84
C SER A 48 -15.84 -7.35 -22.40
N TYR A 49 -14.58 -7.24 -22.81
CA TYR A 49 -14.05 -6.06 -23.48
C TYR A 49 -12.76 -6.40 -24.22
N ALA A 50 -12.34 -5.55 -25.14
CA ALA A 50 -11.02 -5.60 -25.78
C ALA A 50 -10.29 -4.29 -25.56
N GLU A 51 -8.96 -4.36 -25.48
CA GLU A 51 -8.11 -3.19 -25.44
C GLU A 51 -6.94 -3.35 -26.42
N PRO A 52 -6.44 -2.27 -27.05
CA PRO A 52 -5.23 -2.36 -27.86
C PRO A 52 -4.05 -2.84 -27.02
N VAL A 53 -3.22 -3.73 -27.56
CA VAL A 53 -2.04 -4.28 -26.87
C VAL A 53 -1.11 -3.15 -26.41
N GLU A 54 -0.96 -2.10 -27.20
CA GLU A 54 -0.16 -0.92 -26.83
C GLU A 54 -0.64 -0.23 -25.56
N VAL A 55 -1.97 -0.16 -25.35
CA VAL A 55 -2.58 0.43 -24.16
C VAL A 55 -2.33 -0.47 -22.95
N ALA A 56 -2.51 -1.79 -23.11
CA ALA A 56 -2.23 -2.77 -22.07
C ALA A 56 -0.77 -2.71 -21.60
N GLN A 57 0.18 -2.61 -22.54
CA GLN A 57 1.61 -2.47 -22.23
C GLN A 57 1.93 -1.16 -21.50
N LYS A 58 1.37 -0.03 -21.94
CA LYS A 58 1.54 1.26 -21.26
C LYS A 58 0.99 1.23 -19.84
N ARG A 59 -0.19 0.63 -19.62
CA ARG A 59 -0.78 0.45 -18.28
C ARG A 59 0.11 -0.41 -17.37
N GLN A 60 0.66 -1.51 -17.89
CA GLN A 60 1.57 -2.36 -17.12
C GLN A 60 2.81 -1.59 -16.65
N LYS A 61 3.41 -0.76 -17.53
CA LYS A 61 4.54 0.11 -17.17
C LYS A 61 4.17 1.11 -16.08
N LEU A 62 3.00 1.76 -16.20
CA LEU A 62 2.50 2.70 -15.18
C LEU A 62 2.31 2.03 -13.82
N ASN A 63 1.71 0.84 -13.78
CA ASN A 63 1.52 0.09 -12.53
C ASN A 63 2.86 -0.24 -11.87
N LYS A 64 3.87 -0.65 -12.65
CA LYS A 64 5.23 -0.91 -12.15
C LYS A 64 5.86 0.36 -11.56
N ILE A 65 5.72 1.50 -12.24
CA ILE A 65 6.21 2.79 -11.73
C ILE A 65 5.51 3.15 -10.42
N GLN A 66 4.19 3.02 -10.33
CA GLN A 66 3.43 3.28 -9.11
C GLN A 66 3.85 2.37 -7.95
N GLU A 67 4.08 1.09 -8.22
CA GLU A 67 4.57 0.14 -7.22
C GLU A 67 5.97 0.52 -6.71
N LEU A 68 6.87 0.89 -7.63
CA LEU A 68 8.21 1.38 -7.28
C LEU A 68 8.13 2.66 -6.45
N MET A 69 7.26 3.61 -6.80
CA MET A 69 7.03 4.82 -5.99
C MET A 69 6.53 4.48 -4.59
N ARG A 70 5.58 3.53 -4.46
CA ARG A 70 5.10 3.07 -3.15
C ARG A 70 6.22 2.44 -2.32
N LYS A 71 7.04 1.57 -2.93
CA LYS A 71 8.21 0.94 -2.29
C LYS A 71 9.25 1.99 -1.85
N THR A 72 9.53 2.99 -2.69
CA THR A 72 10.46 4.08 -2.35
C THR A 72 9.91 4.98 -1.24
N LYS A 73 8.61 5.29 -1.26
CA LYS A 73 7.95 6.04 -0.17
C LYS A 73 7.99 5.27 1.14
N ALA A 74 7.72 3.96 1.11
CA ALA A 74 7.83 3.09 2.29
C ALA A 74 9.27 3.06 2.83
N LYS A 75 10.28 2.93 1.96
CA LYS A 75 11.71 2.94 2.35
C LYS A 75 12.19 4.28 2.92
N LYS A 76 11.68 5.43 2.43
CA LYS A 76 11.97 6.74 3.02
C LYS A 76 11.45 6.86 4.46
N HIS A 77 10.30 6.25 4.77
CA HIS A 77 9.73 6.32 6.11
C HIS A 77 10.46 5.44 7.14
N GLU A 78 10.99 4.28 6.76
CA GLU A 78 11.65 3.38 7.71
C GLU A 78 12.95 3.99 8.29
N PHE A 79 13.79 4.58 7.43
CA PHE A 79 15.00 5.28 7.87
C PHE A 79 14.72 6.62 8.55
N ALA A 80 13.70 7.36 8.09
CA ALA A 80 13.32 8.65 8.68
C ALA A 80 12.70 8.46 10.08
N PHE A 81 11.85 7.45 10.26
CA PHE A 81 11.25 7.11 11.54
C PHE A 81 12.31 6.67 12.56
N TYR A 82 13.27 5.84 12.15
CA TYR A 82 14.38 5.43 13.01
C TYR A 82 15.28 6.60 13.44
N LYS A 83 15.56 7.56 12.53
CA LYS A 83 16.30 8.78 12.88
C LYS A 83 15.55 9.66 13.88
N LEU A 84 14.26 9.93 13.62
CA LEU A 84 13.39 10.68 14.54
C LEU A 84 13.31 10.02 15.91
N GLN A 85 13.18 8.70 15.97
CA GLN A 85 13.13 7.97 17.24
C GLN A 85 14.46 8.06 18.03
N LYS A 86 15.60 8.09 17.33
CA LYS A 86 16.92 8.31 17.94
C LYS A 86 17.12 9.74 18.44
N GLU A 87 16.64 10.73 17.72
CA GLU A 87 16.70 12.14 18.14
C GLU A 87 15.82 12.38 19.36
N ILE A 88 14.55 11.98 19.32
CA ILE A 88 13.62 12.08 20.45
C ILE A 88 14.18 11.39 21.70
N LYS A 89 14.77 10.19 21.57
CA LYS A 89 15.35 9.46 22.70
C LYS A 89 16.54 10.21 23.33
N ARG A 90 17.31 10.94 22.51
CA ARG A 90 18.46 11.74 22.98
C ARG A 90 17.97 12.99 23.71
N ASP A 91 17.03 13.71 23.11
CA ASP A 91 16.46 14.92 23.70
C ASP A 91 15.79 14.63 25.05
N VAL A 92 15.07 13.51 25.15
CA VAL A 92 14.48 13.05 26.42
C VAL A 92 15.55 12.77 27.48
N GLN A 93 16.67 12.13 27.10
CA GLN A 93 17.76 11.86 28.04
C GLN A 93 18.43 13.14 28.52
N ASP A 94 18.67 14.10 27.62
CA ASP A 94 19.31 15.36 27.96
C ASP A 94 18.39 16.23 28.84
N ALA A 95 17.10 16.28 28.52
CA ALA A 95 16.10 16.92 29.38
C ALA A 95 16.01 16.27 30.76
N THR A 96 16.02 14.93 30.83
CA THR A 96 15.99 14.19 32.10
C THR A 96 17.23 14.49 32.95
N LYS A 97 18.42 14.55 32.34
CA LYS A 97 19.65 14.95 33.03
C LYS A 97 19.58 16.38 33.54
N ALA A 98 19.06 17.30 32.72
CA ALA A 98 18.91 18.70 33.12
C ALA A 98 17.95 18.85 34.31
N VAL A 99 16.78 18.20 34.26
CA VAL A 99 15.81 18.20 35.36
C VAL A 99 16.40 17.58 36.63
N LYS A 100 17.15 16.47 36.50
CA LYS A 100 17.82 15.84 37.63
C LYS A 100 18.88 16.76 38.26
N ALA A 101 19.68 17.44 37.45
CA ALA A 101 20.67 18.41 37.92
C ALA A 101 20.01 19.60 38.64
N MET A 102 18.86 20.08 38.15
CA MET A 102 18.10 21.14 38.82
C MET A 102 17.56 20.67 40.19
N LEU A 103 16.97 19.47 40.26
CA LEU A 103 16.48 18.88 41.51
C LEU A 103 17.60 18.63 42.53
N GLU A 104 18.79 18.24 42.08
CA GLU A 104 19.97 18.05 42.95
C GLU A 104 20.56 19.39 43.45
N SER A 105 20.33 20.49 42.73
CA SER A 105 20.78 21.83 43.12
C SER A 105 19.86 22.55 44.11
N GLU A 106 18.62 22.07 44.32
CA GLU A 106 17.63 22.65 45.25
C GLU A 106 17.55 21.91 46.59
N THR A 107 18.69 21.52 47.18
CA THR A 107 18.71 21.03 48.57
C THR A 107 18.84 22.23 49.53
N PRO A 108 17.84 22.57 50.38
CA PRO A 108 17.90 23.77 51.22
C PRO A 108 18.89 23.59 52.39
N GLN A 109 19.92 24.42 52.47
CA GLN A 109 20.64 24.65 53.72
C GLN A 109 19.77 25.53 54.63
N HIS A 110 19.14 24.91 55.63
CA HIS A 110 18.40 25.60 56.67
C HIS A 110 19.38 26.39 57.56
N PRO A 111 19.26 27.72 57.69
CA PRO A 111 20.06 28.47 58.66
C PRO A 111 19.57 28.16 60.07
N GLN A 112 20.47 27.72 60.96
CA GLN A 112 20.23 27.65 62.39
C GLN A 112 20.05 29.07 62.94
N GLN A 113 18.93 29.33 63.61
CA GLN A 113 18.69 30.58 64.35
C GLN A 113 19.57 30.63 65.61
N PRO A 114 20.21 31.76 65.94
CA PRO A 114 20.75 31.97 67.27
C PRO A 114 19.61 32.42 68.21
N GLY A 115 19.39 31.64 69.26
CA GLY A 115 18.52 31.96 70.38
C GLY A 115 19.06 33.12 71.22
N LYS A 116 18.11 33.77 71.90
CA LYS A 116 18.25 34.92 72.81
C LYS A 116 19.30 34.73 73.89
#